data_AF-A0A9R0VAM0-F1
#
_entry.id   AF-A0A9R0VAM0-F1
#
_cell.length_a   1.000
_cell.length_b   1.000
_cell.length_c   1.000
_cell.angle_alpha   90.00
_cell.angle_beta   90.00
_cell.angle_gamma   90.00
#
_symmetry.space_group_name_H-M   'P 1'
#
loop_
_entity.id
_entity.type
_entity.pdbx_description
1 polymer ?
#
loop_
_entity_poly.entity_id
_entity_poly.type
_entity_poly.pdbx_seq_one_letter_code
_entity_poly.pdbx_strand_id
1 'polypeptide(L)'
;MNNLENWNRGDPCTSNWTGVFCHIINDALHVTELQLFKRNLSGTLAPEVSLLSQLKTLDFMWNNLTGSIPKEIGNITTLKLILLNGNQLSGFLPDEIGNLQNLNRLQIDQNQILGPIPKSFANLRHVKHL
;
A
#
# COMPACT_ATOMS: atom_id res chain seq x y z
N MET A 1 -9.34 -12.56 15.79
CA MET A 1 -10.02 -13.04 14.57
C MET A 1 -9.55 -12.15 13.43
N ASN A 2 -8.89 -12.70 12.42
CA ASN A 2 -8.46 -11.92 11.26
C ASN A 2 -9.69 -11.71 10.37
N ASN A 3 -10.07 -10.46 10.12
CA ASN A 3 -11.32 -10.09 9.45
C ASN A 3 -11.27 -10.23 7.91
N LEU A 4 -10.47 -11.18 7.40
CA LEU A 4 -10.30 -11.48 5.97
C LEU A 4 -10.86 -12.87 5.63
N GLU A 5 -11.99 -13.25 6.23
CA GLU A 5 -12.53 -14.62 6.16
C GLU A 5 -12.85 -15.09 4.72
N ASN A 6 -13.08 -14.17 3.80
CA ASN A 6 -13.34 -14.47 2.39
C ASN A 6 -12.12 -14.33 1.47
N TRP A 7 -10.93 -14.07 2.01
CA TRP A 7 -9.66 -14.17 1.26
C TRP A 7 -9.25 -15.64 1.17
N ASN A 8 -9.93 -16.37 0.30
CA ASN A 8 -9.73 -17.79 0.08
C ASN A 8 -9.12 -18.03 -1.32
N ARG A 9 -9.33 -19.20 -1.93
CA ARG A 9 -8.83 -19.47 -3.29
C ARG A 9 -9.82 -18.91 -4.33
N GLY A 10 -9.36 -18.00 -5.18
CA GLY A 10 -10.16 -17.44 -6.26
C GLY A 10 -9.57 -16.16 -6.83
N ASP A 11 -10.22 -15.60 -7.85
CA ASP A 11 -9.90 -14.26 -8.34
C ASP A 11 -10.56 -13.22 -7.41
N PRO A 12 -9.78 -12.35 -6.74
CA PRO A 12 -10.33 -11.36 -5.82
C PRO A 12 -11.34 -10.41 -6.46
N CYS A 13 -11.25 -10.16 -7.77
CA CYS A 13 -12.15 -9.26 -8.50
C CYS A 13 -13.52 -9.86 -8.80
N THR A 14 -13.64 -11.19 -8.76
CA THR A 14 -14.91 -11.90 -8.98
C THR A 14 -15.45 -12.57 -7.71
N SER A 15 -14.60 -12.71 -6.69
CA SER A 15 -14.91 -13.43 -5.44
C SER A 15 -15.30 -12.51 -4.27
N ASN A 16 -15.52 -11.22 -4.54
CA ASN A 16 -15.94 -10.20 -3.57
C ASN A 16 -15.07 -10.14 -2.30
N TRP A 17 -13.75 -10.23 -2.45
CA TRP A 17 -12.83 -10.23 -1.30
C TRP A 17 -12.95 -8.95 -0.49
N THR A 18 -13.01 -9.10 0.84
CA THR A 18 -13.20 -7.97 1.75
C THR A 18 -12.08 -6.96 1.56
N GLY A 19 -12.44 -5.70 1.28
CA GLY A 19 -11.47 -4.62 1.12
C GLY A 19 -10.68 -4.65 -0.19
N VAL A 20 -11.06 -5.49 -1.15
CA VAL A 20 -10.47 -5.48 -2.49
C VAL A 20 -11.44 -4.84 -3.48
N PHE A 21 -11.00 -3.80 -4.18
CA PHE A 21 -11.79 -3.14 -5.20
C PHE A 21 -11.10 -3.22 -6.55
N CYS A 22 -11.88 -3.64 -7.55
CA CYS A 22 -11.41 -3.82 -8.91
C CYS A 22 -12.12 -2.90 -9.89
N HIS A 23 -11.39 -2.48 -10.92
CA HIS A 23 -11.94 -1.73 -12.04
C HIS A 23 -11.49 -2.35 -13.37
N ILE A 24 -12.30 -2.17 -14.41
CA ILE A 24 -11.95 -2.59 -15.77
C ILE A 24 -10.94 -1.60 -16.34
N ILE A 25 -9.80 -2.11 -16.80
CA ILE A 25 -8.74 -1.37 -17.49
C ILE A 25 -8.36 -2.21 -18.70
N ASN A 26 -8.44 -1.63 -19.91
CA ASN A 26 -8.18 -2.34 -21.17
C ASN A 26 -8.91 -3.70 -21.26
N ASP A 27 -10.22 -3.67 -21.01
CA ASP A 27 -11.13 -4.83 -21.07
C ASP A 27 -10.85 -5.97 -20.08
N ALA A 28 -9.97 -5.76 -19.09
CA ALA A 28 -9.69 -6.73 -18.02
C ALA A 28 -9.95 -6.13 -16.62
N LEU A 29 -10.40 -6.96 -15.67
CA LEU A 29 -10.51 -6.56 -14.27
C LEU A 29 -9.13 -6.54 -13.62
N HIS A 30 -8.83 -5.43 -12.95
CA HIS A 30 -7.61 -5.29 -12.17
C HIS A 30 -7.94 -4.85 -10.75
N VAL A 31 -7.21 -5.38 -9.76
CA VAL A 31 -7.22 -4.82 -8.40
C VAL A 31 -6.62 -3.43 -8.45
N THR A 32 -7.42 -2.46 -8.04
CA THR A 32 -7.04 -1.04 -8.04
C THR A 32 -6.98 -0.45 -6.64
N GLU A 33 -7.66 -1.07 -5.67
CA GLU A 33 -7.61 -0.59 -4.29
C GLU A 33 -7.59 -1.76 -3.31
N LEU A 34 -6.74 -1.65 -2.30
CA LEU A 34 -6.75 -2.47 -1.10
C LEU A 34 -7.09 -1.55 0.06
N GLN A 35 -8.27 -1.72 0.65
CA GLN A 35 -8.77 -0.91 1.76
C GLN A 35 -9.06 -1.81 2.98
N LEU A 36 -8.08 -1.88 3.87
CA LEU A 36 -8.04 -2.77 5.02
C LEU A 36 -7.85 -2.00 6.33
N PHE A 37 -8.43 -0.80 6.42
CA PHE A 37 -8.48 0.00 7.64
C PHE A 37 -9.03 -0.81 8.82
N LYS A 38 -8.31 -0.79 9.95
CA LYS A 38 -8.76 -1.33 11.24
C LYS A 38 -9.28 -2.77 11.17
N ARG A 39 -8.51 -3.65 10.53
CA ARG A 39 -8.83 -5.08 10.36
C ARG A 39 -8.08 -6.00 11.33
N ASN A 40 -7.32 -5.44 12.26
CA ASN A 40 -6.50 -6.18 13.23
C ASN A 40 -5.51 -7.14 12.54
N LEU A 41 -5.00 -6.72 11.37
CA LEU A 41 -4.03 -7.49 10.60
C LEU A 41 -2.66 -7.41 11.25
N SER A 42 -1.93 -8.52 11.27
CA SER A 42 -0.55 -8.59 11.73
C SER A 42 0.33 -9.25 10.67
N GLY A 43 1.64 -9.21 10.87
CA GLY A 43 2.62 -9.65 9.88
C GLY A 43 3.25 -8.46 9.16
N THR A 44 3.81 -8.68 7.98
CA THR A 44 4.56 -7.67 7.23
C THR A 44 3.86 -7.28 5.93
N LEU A 45 4.23 -6.13 5.37
CA LEU A 45 3.85 -5.77 4.01
C LEU A 45 4.71 -6.56 3.01
N ALA A 46 4.09 -7.52 2.31
CA ALA A 46 4.80 -8.42 1.40
C ALA A 46 5.24 -7.71 0.09
N PRO A 47 6.48 -7.93 -0.40
CA PRO A 47 6.96 -7.37 -1.67
C PRO A 47 6.07 -7.69 -2.88
N GLU A 48 5.37 -8.82 -2.85
CA GLU A 48 4.45 -9.30 -3.89
C GLU A 48 3.24 -8.38 -4.09
N VAL A 49 2.96 -7.45 -3.17
CA VAL A 49 1.98 -6.38 -3.40
C VAL A 49 2.28 -5.59 -4.68
N SER A 50 3.55 -5.55 -5.09
CA SER A 50 4.00 -4.92 -6.35
C SER A 50 3.49 -5.59 -7.62
N LEU A 51 3.00 -6.85 -7.53
CA LEU A 51 2.37 -7.54 -8.66
C LEU A 51 1.01 -6.92 -9.03
N LEU A 52 0.39 -6.16 -8.11
CA LEU A 52 -0.82 -5.39 -8.37
C LEU A 52 -0.48 -4.08 -9.09
N SER A 53 0.02 -4.18 -10.32
CA SER A 53 0.59 -3.04 -11.08
C SER A 53 -0.39 -1.89 -11.38
N GLN A 54 -1.69 -2.12 -11.24
CA GLN A 54 -2.75 -1.12 -11.43
C GLN A 54 -3.28 -0.53 -10.12
N LEU A 55 -2.65 -0.86 -8.98
CA LEU A 55 -3.08 -0.41 -7.66
C LEU A 55 -2.88 1.10 -7.49
N LYS A 56 -3.98 1.79 -7.17
CA LYS A 56 -4.04 3.25 -6.95
C LYS A 56 -4.10 3.60 -5.46
N THR A 57 -4.70 2.74 -4.64
CA THR A 57 -4.89 2.96 -3.21
C THR A 57 -4.40 1.76 -2.42
N LEU A 58 -3.48 2.00 -1.48
CA LEU A 58 -3.02 1.04 -0.48
C LEU A 58 -3.34 1.60 0.91
N ASP A 59 -4.42 1.12 1.51
CA ASP A 59 -4.86 1.52 2.86
C ASP A 59 -4.82 0.32 3.81
N PHE A 60 -3.87 0.39 4.75
CA PHE A 60 -3.70 -0.55 5.85
C PHE A 60 -3.66 0.18 7.19
N MET A 61 -4.25 1.38 7.28
CA MET A 61 -4.21 2.18 8.49
C MET A 61 -4.78 1.42 9.70
N TRP A 62 -4.24 1.70 10.89
CA TRP A 62 -4.74 1.17 12.17
C TRP A 62 -4.78 -0.36 12.24
N ASN A 63 -3.68 -1.00 11.84
CA ASN A 63 -3.47 -2.44 12.00
C ASN A 63 -2.24 -2.70 12.91
N ASN A 64 -1.78 -3.94 12.94
CA ASN A 64 -0.64 -4.40 13.73
C ASN A 64 0.50 -4.86 12.81
N LEU A 65 0.67 -4.21 11.65
CA LEU A 65 1.72 -4.56 10.71
C LEU A 65 3.10 -4.19 11.27
N THR A 66 4.08 -5.04 11.05
CA THR A 66 5.48 -4.91 11.49
C THR A 66 6.44 -5.00 10.30
N GLY A 67 7.74 -4.85 10.57
CA GLY A 67 8.78 -4.90 9.55
C GLY A 67 8.87 -3.60 8.74
N SER A 68 9.66 -3.61 7.67
CA SER A 68 9.89 -2.44 6.82
C SER A 68 8.91 -2.34 5.67
N ILE A 69 8.74 -1.13 5.13
CA ILE A 69 8.09 -0.93 3.83
C ILE A 69 8.99 -1.53 2.73
N PRO A 70 8.54 -2.50 1.93
CA PRO A 70 9.34 -3.12 0.88
C PRO A 70 9.63 -2.10 -0.23
N LYS A 71 10.86 -2.11 -0.76
CA LYS A 71 11.27 -1.21 -1.85
C LYS A 71 10.45 -1.40 -3.12
N GLU A 72 9.93 -2.60 -3.32
CA GLU A 72 9.09 -2.99 -4.44
C GLU A 72 7.80 -2.17 -4.53
N ILE A 73 7.40 -1.47 -3.44
CA ILE A 73 6.30 -0.50 -3.49
C ILE A 73 6.53 0.56 -4.58
N GLY A 74 7.79 0.92 -4.84
CA GLY A 74 8.19 1.87 -5.89
C GLY A 74 7.94 1.39 -7.31
N ASN A 75 7.64 0.10 -7.52
CA ASN A 75 7.28 -0.45 -8.83
C ASN A 75 5.82 -0.17 -9.19
N ILE A 76 4.97 0.16 -8.21
CA ILE A 76 3.55 0.44 -8.42
C ILE A 76 3.36 1.92 -8.75
N THR A 77 3.88 2.35 -9.91
CA THR A 77 3.89 3.76 -10.33
C THR A 77 2.49 4.38 -10.52
N THR A 78 1.45 3.55 -10.48
CA THR A 78 0.03 3.93 -10.50
C THR A 78 -0.52 4.38 -9.14
N LEU A 79 0.22 4.16 -8.04
CA LEU A 79 -0.19 4.55 -6.69
C LEU A 79 -0.41 6.04 -6.56
N LYS A 80 -1.54 6.39 -5.94
CA LYS A 80 -1.94 7.75 -5.59
C LYS A 80 -2.03 7.94 -4.08
N LEU A 81 -2.43 6.92 -3.35
CA LEU A 81 -2.64 6.97 -1.91
C LEU A 81 -1.92 5.79 -1.24
N ILE A 82 -1.01 6.10 -0.32
CA ILE A 82 -0.40 5.13 0.59
C ILE A 82 -0.75 5.56 2.01
N LEU A 83 -1.58 4.77 2.69
CA LEU A 83 -2.08 5.04 4.03
C LEU A 83 -1.70 3.86 4.95
N LEU A 84 -0.60 4.03 5.68
CA LEU A 84 0.00 3.02 6.55
C LEU A 84 0.09 3.48 8.01
N ASN A 85 -0.47 4.63 8.35
CA ASN A 85 -0.38 5.20 9.69
C ASN A 85 -1.11 4.35 10.75
N GLY A 86 -0.61 4.39 11.99
CA GLY A 86 -1.15 3.61 13.10
C GLY A 86 -0.80 2.13 13.00
N ASN A 87 0.44 1.81 12.67
CA ASN A 87 0.98 0.44 12.62
C ASN A 87 2.26 0.34 13.47
N GLN A 88 3.00 -0.76 13.36
CA GLN A 88 4.29 -0.99 14.02
C GLN A 88 5.42 -1.18 12.99
N LEU A 89 5.29 -0.55 11.81
CA LEU A 89 6.31 -0.61 10.76
C LEU A 89 7.59 0.07 11.23
N SER A 90 8.74 -0.48 10.88
CA SER A 90 10.06 -0.02 11.34
C SER A 90 11.07 0.05 10.19
N GLY A 91 12.29 0.49 10.47
CA GLY A 91 13.33 0.68 9.45
C GLY A 91 13.21 2.03 8.75
N PHE A 92 13.64 2.09 7.48
CA PHE A 92 13.73 3.33 6.71
C PHE A 92 12.70 3.38 5.59
N LEU A 93 12.39 4.58 5.10
CA LEU A 93 11.68 4.73 3.82
C LEU A 93 12.61 4.30 2.68
N PRO A 94 12.17 3.44 1.75
CA PRO A 94 12.97 3.05 0.60
C PRO A 94 13.17 4.25 -0.35
N ASP A 95 14.35 4.35 -0.98
CA ASP A 95 14.64 5.38 -1.99
C ASP A 95 13.68 5.26 -3.19
N GLU A 96 13.19 4.06 -3.48
CA GLU A 96 12.25 3.76 -4.56
C GLU A 96 10.89 4.45 -4.40
N ILE A 97 10.57 5.01 -3.22
CA ILE A 97 9.37 5.84 -3.03
C ILE A 97 9.33 7.00 -4.03
N GLY A 98 10.49 7.53 -4.45
CA GLY A 98 10.59 8.61 -5.44
C GLY A 98 10.18 8.23 -6.87
N ASN A 99 9.96 6.93 -7.14
CA ASN A 99 9.43 6.47 -8.43
C ASN A 99 7.91 6.67 -8.54
N LEU A 100 7.23 6.93 -7.42
CA LEU A 100 5.78 7.06 -7.34
C LEU A 100 5.32 8.45 -7.77
N GLN A 101 5.53 8.77 -9.05
CA GLN A 101 5.27 10.11 -9.57
C GLN A 101 3.79 10.52 -9.43
N ASN A 102 2.86 9.57 -9.43
CA ASN A 102 1.43 9.82 -9.25
C ASN A 102 0.98 9.95 -7.78
N LEU A 103 1.90 9.78 -6.82
CA LEU A 103 1.57 9.79 -5.40
C LEU A 103 1.04 11.17 -4.99
N ASN A 104 -0.15 11.18 -4.41
CA ASN A 104 -0.83 12.36 -3.91
C ASN A 104 -0.74 12.47 -2.39
N ARG A 105 -0.82 11.33 -1.70
CA ARG A 105 -0.83 11.26 -0.25
C ARG A 105 -0.01 10.08 0.23
N LEU A 106 0.87 10.35 1.18
CA LEU A 106 1.64 9.36 1.91
C LEU A 106 1.44 9.61 3.40
N GLN A 107 0.74 8.71 4.09
CA GLN A 107 0.58 8.76 5.54
C GLN A 107 1.24 7.55 6.16
N ILE A 108 2.29 7.79 6.94
CA ILE A 108 3.11 6.75 7.58
C ILE A 108 3.39 7.08 9.05
N ASP A 109 2.78 8.15 9.56
CA ASP A 109 2.88 8.56 10.96
C ASP A 109 2.36 7.48 11.92
N GLN A 110 2.68 7.59 13.20
CA GLN A 110 2.33 6.57 14.20
C GLN A 110 2.84 5.17 13.80
N ASN A 111 4.11 5.12 13.40
CA ASN A 111 4.92 3.92 13.18
C ASN A 111 6.28 4.11 13.86
N GLN A 112 7.20 3.17 13.69
CA GLN A 112 8.58 3.18 14.18
C GLN A 112 9.59 3.42 13.02
N ILE A 113 9.18 4.17 11.99
CA ILE A 113 10.04 4.52 10.86
C ILE A 113 11.09 5.55 11.30
N LEU A 114 12.34 5.29 10.95
CA LEU A 114 13.52 6.04 11.34
C LEU A 114 14.28 6.57 10.11
N GLY A 115 15.30 7.37 10.39
CA GLY A 115 16.28 7.87 9.43
C GLY A 115 15.81 9.05 8.58
N PRO A 116 16.64 9.49 7.63
CA PRO A 116 16.36 10.66 6.82
C PRO A 116 15.25 10.38 5.81
N ILE A 117 14.54 11.44 5.42
CA ILE A 117 13.68 11.40 4.23
C ILE A 117 14.59 11.13 3.01
N PRO A 118 14.31 10.07 2.21
CA PRO A 118 15.06 9.76 0.99
C PRO A 118 15.21 10.98 0.07
N LYS A 119 16.39 11.18 -0.51
CA LYS A 119 16.60 12.30 -1.47
C LYS A 119 15.68 12.22 -2.67
N SER A 120 15.27 11.01 -3.04
CA SER A 120 14.33 10.73 -4.11
C SER A 120 12.93 11.29 -3.86
N PHE A 121 12.57 11.70 -2.63
CA PHE A 121 11.33 12.45 -2.36
C PHE A 121 11.24 13.73 -3.22
N ALA A 122 12.36 14.32 -3.61
CA ALA A 122 12.38 15.47 -4.52
C ALA A 122 11.75 15.17 -5.89
N ASN A 123 11.62 13.90 -6.27
CA ASN A 123 10.97 13.48 -7.51
C ASN A 123 9.43 13.44 -7.41
N LEU A 124 8.87 13.53 -6.20
CA LEU A 124 7.43 13.48 -5.97
C LEU A 124 6.80 14.84 -6.28
N ARG A 125 6.21 14.97 -7.47
CA ARG A 125 5.67 16.25 -7.98
C ARG A 125 4.23 16.52 -7.59
N HIS A 126 3.50 15.50 -7.13
CA HIS A 126 2.05 15.57 -6.93
C HIS A 126 1.60 15.34 -5.48
N VAL A 127 2.55 15.13 -4.55
CA VAL A 127 2.23 14.91 -3.14
C VAL A 127 1.73 16.21 -2.51
N LYS A 128 0.54 16.15 -1.92
CA LYS A 128 -0.13 17.28 -1.26
C LYS A 128 -0.21 17.11 0.25
N HIS A 129 -0.15 15.87 0.74
CA HIS A 129 -0.34 15.52 2.14
C HIS A 129 0.67 14.47 2.56
N LEU A 130 1.38 14.79 3.64
CA LEU A 130 2.40 13.99 4.31
C LEU A 130 2.03 13.84 5.78
#